data_AF-A0A7R9BBD5-F1
#
_entry.id   AF-A0A7R9BBD5-F1
#
_cell.length_a   1.000
_cell.length_b   1.000
_cell.length_c   1.000
_cell.angle_alpha   90.00
_cell.angle_beta   90.00
_cell.angle_gamma   90.00
#
_symmetry.space_group_name_H-M   'P 1'
#
loop_
_entity.id
_entity.type
_entity.pdbx_description
1 polymer ?
#
loop_
_entity_poly.entity_id
_entity_poly.type
_entity_poly.pdbx_seq_one_letter_code
_entity_poly.pdbx_strand_id
1 'polypeptide(L)'
;GCGGYADDSVGAVSTTGHGESIMKFCLSHVIINAMRQKRTAQTAAAEGCKTMTRRVGNTAGAIVVSNSGEVGISFTSKRMAWAYQLKDQVYYGIEPDQQSSFNTTSALANYATEAGLKSKILWEPTSGE
;
A
#
# COMPACT_ATOMS: atom_id res chain seq x y z
N GLY A 1 8.85 -0.59 14.90
CA GLY A 1 10.03 -1.05 14.16
C GLY A 1 9.97 -2.47 13.62
N CYS A 2 9.06 -3.34 14.10
CA CYS A 2 8.83 -4.67 13.52
C CYS A 2 7.55 -4.73 12.69
N GLY A 3 6.40 -4.35 13.27
CA GLY A 3 5.09 -4.28 12.62
C GLY A 3 4.90 -3.08 11.68
N GLY A 4 5.48 -1.93 12.04
CA GLY A 4 5.50 -0.75 11.20
C GLY A 4 6.69 0.17 11.52
N TYR A 5 7.01 1.03 10.56
CA TYR A 5 8.12 1.98 10.61
C TYR A 5 7.84 3.16 9.66
N ALA A 6 8.18 4.39 10.05
CA ALA A 6 8.09 5.57 9.19
C ALA A 6 9.32 6.47 9.39
N ASP A 7 9.83 7.03 8.30
CA ASP A 7 10.95 7.96 8.25
C ASP A 7 10.77 8.87 7.02
N ASP A 8 10.61 10.18 7.25
CA ASP A 8 10.31 11.16 6.20
C ASP A 8 11.38 11.20 5.09
N SER A 9 12.62 10.81 5.42
CA SER A 9 13.72 10.75 4.44
C SER A 9 13.71 9.50 3.57
N VAL A 10 12.83 8.53 3.85
CA VAL A 10 12.78 7.22 3.17
C VAL A 10 11.37 6.83 2.77
N GLY A 11 10.45 6.75 3.73
CA GLY A 11 9.09 6.25 3.54
C GLY A 11 8.50 5.59 4.79
N ALA A 12 7.35 4.96 4.62
CA ALA A 12 6.62 4.23 5.65
C ALA A 12 6.33 2.78 5.23
N VAL A 13 6.28 1.89 6.21
CA VAL A 13 5.99 0.46 6.05
C VAL A 13 5.00 0.03 7.12
N SER A 14 3.99 -0.73 6.71
CA SER A 14 3.10 -1.48 7.60
C SER A 14 3.11 -2.95 7.19
N THR A 15 3.13 -3.85 8.16
CA THR A 15 3.24 -5.30 7.93
C THR A 15 2.12 -6.05 8.61
N THR A 16 1.80 -7.22 8.07
CA THR A 16 0.79 -8.15 8.60
C THR A 16 1.26 -9.59 8.42
N GLY A 17 0.71 -10.53 9.20
CA GLY A 17 1.08 -11.94 9.18
C GLY A 17 1.41 -12.47 10.57
N HIS A 18 2.34 -13.42 10.66
CA HIS A 18 2.71 -14.03 11.94
C HIS A 18 3.57 -13.06 12.78
N GLY A 19 2.95 -12.46 13.81
CA GLY A 19 3.55 -11.40 14.62
C GLY A 19 4.91 -11.76 15.21
N GLU A 20 5.05 -12.97 15.77
CA GLU A 20 6.32 -13.42 16.33
C GLU A 20 7.44 -13.50 15.27
N SER A 21 7.12 -13.92 14.05
CA SER A 21 8.10 -13.95 12.95
C SER A 21 8.47 -12.55 12.49
N ILE A 22 7.48 -11.66 12.37
CA ILE A 22 7.69 -10.25 12.00
C ILE A 22 8.57 -9.55 13.06
N MET A 23 8.33 -9.83 14.34
CA MET A 23 9.14 -9.33 15.46
C MET A 23 10.56 -9.88 15.44
N LYS A 24 10.74 -11.19 15.29
CA LYS A 24 12.07 -11.84 15.23
C LYS A 24 12.91 -11.36 14.05
N PHE A 25 12.28 -11.05 12.92
CA PHE A 25 12.98 -10.62 11.71
C PHE A 25 13.10 -9.09 11.57
N CYS A 26 12.36 -8.32 12.37
CA CYS A 26 12.24 -6.86 12.23
C CYS A 26 11.84 -6.42 10.80
N LEU A 27 10.80 -7.05 10.24
CA LEU A 27 10.46 -6.94 8.82
C LEU A 27 10.34 -5.49 8.31
N SER A 28 9.58 -4.62 8.99
CA SER A 28 9.44 -3.22 8.56
C SER A 28 10.77 -2.47 8.52
N HIS A 29 11.65 -2.67 9.50
CA HIS A 29 12.99 -2.07 9.51
C HIS A 29 13.89 -2.61 8.38
N VAL A 30 13.81 -3.92 8.08
CA VAL A 30 14.53 -4.52 6.93
C VAL A 30 14.11 -3.87 5.62
N ILE A 31 12.80 -3.69 5.41
CA ILE A 31 12.25 -3.06 4.20
C ILE A 31 12.70 -1.60 4.09
N ILE A 32 12.62 -0.81 5.16
CA ILE A 32 13.10 0.59 5.18
C ILE A 32 14.58 0.67 4.84
N ASN A 33 15.41 -0.22 5.40
CA ASN A 33 16.84 -0.24 5.09
C ASN A 33 17.14 -0.63 3.64
N ALA A 34 16.34 -1.49 3.02
CA ALA A 34 16.44 -1.77 1.60
C ALA A 34 16.10 -0.52 0.75
N MET A 35 15.08 0.25 1.15
CA MET A 35 14.77 1.52 0.49
C MET A 35 15.87 2.58 0.67
N ARG A 36 16.51 2.64 1.85
CA ARG A 36 17.72 3.47 2.06
C ARG A 36 18.86 3.10 1.09
N GLN A 37 18.94 1.83 0.69
CA GLN A 37 19.87 1.32 -0.32
C GLN A 37 19.36 1.50 -1.76
N LYS A 38 18.43 2.45 -1.98
CA LYS A 38 17.87 2.81 -3.30
C LYS A 38 17.08 1.70 -3.97
N ARG A 39 16.54 0.73 -3.22
CA ARG A 39 15.53 -0.18 -3.76
C ARG A 39 14.19 0.54 -3.82
N THR A 40 13.41 0.28 -4.87
CA THR A 40 12.03 0.78 -4.99
C THR A 40 11.15 0.17 -3.89
N ALA A 41 10.04 0.83 -3.56
CA ALA A 41 9.10 0.34 -2.55
C ALA A 41 8.64 -1.10 -2.83
N GLN A 42 8.32 -1.41 -4.08
CA GLN A 42 7.88 -2.75 -4.51
C GLN A 42 8.98 -3.80 -4.35
N THR A 43 10.21 -3.52 -4.79
CA THR A 43 11.33 -4.46 -4.67
C THR A 43 11.70 -4.70 -3.21
N ALA A 44 11.75 -3.65 -2.40
CA ALA A 44 12.04 -3.74 -0.97
C ALA A 44 11.00 -4.60 -0.23
N ALA A 45 9.70 -4.39 -0.50
CA ALA A 45 8.62 -5.21 0.06
C ALA A 45 8.77 -6.69 -0.31
N ALA A 46 8.98 -6.97 -1.61
CA ALA A 46 9.10 -8.33 -2.12
C ALA A 46 10.30 -9.08 -1.55
N GLU A 47 11.48 -8.45 -1.51
CA GLU A 47 12.70 -9.04 -0.95
C GLU A 47 12.57 -9.26 0.55
N GLY A 48 11.98 -8.31 1.28
CA GLY A 48 11.74 -8.40 2.72
C GLY A 48 10.82 -9.58 3.07
N CYS A 49 9.63 -9.63 2.47
CA CYS A 49 8.66 -10.70 2.69
C CYS A 49 9.23 -12.08 2.32
N LYS A 50 9.84 -12.22 1.13
CA LYS A 50 10.45 -13.50 0.71
C LYS A 50 11.59 -13.95 1.62
N THR A 51 12.43 -13.01 2.08
CA THR A 51 13.57 -13.33 2.94
C THR A 51 13.12 -13.72 4.35
N MET A 52 12.11 -13.04 4.90
CA MET A 52 11.52 -13.42 6.19
C MET A 52 10.95 -14.85 6.11
N THR A 53 10.15 -15.14 5.09
CA THR A 53 9.53 -16.46 4.92
C THR A 53 10.58 -17.56 4.76
N ARG A 54 11.64 -17.31 3.97
CA ARG A 54 12.75 -18.26 3.81
C ARG A 54 13.51 -18.52 5.12
N ARG A 55 13.69 -17.50 5.98
CA ARG A 55 14.51 -17.61 7.20
C ARG A 55 13.74 -18.05 8.44
N VAL A 56 12.47 -17.68 8.56
CA VAL A 56 11.66 -17.87 9.77
C VAL A 56 10.47 -18.81 9.53
N GLY A 57 10.24 -19.26 8.29
CA GLY A 57 9.29 -20.33 7.94
C GLY A 57 7.82 -19.93 7.91
N ASN A 58 7.46 -18.70 8.32
CA ASN A 58 6.09 -18.20 8.31
C ASN A 58 5.89 -17.10 7.28
N THR A 59 4.63 -16.84 6.94
CA THR A 59 4.26 -15.84 5.93
C THR A 59 4.08 -14.45 6.53
N ALA A 60 4.29 -13.42 5.70
CA ALA A 60 3.92 -12.05 6.00
C ALA A 60 3.54 -11.30 4.72
N GLY A 61 2.92 -10.15 4.92
CA GLY A 61 2.72 -9.14 3.90
C GLY A 61 3.13 -7.76 4.39
N ALA A 62 3.36 -6.87 3.44
CA ALA A 62 3.77 -5.49 3.69
C ALA A 62 3.13 -4.56 2.66
N ILE A 63 2.72 -3.39 3.16
CA ILE A 63 2.37 -2.22 2.37
C ILE A 63 3.44 -1.16 2.68
N VAL A 64 3.99 -0.58 1.63
CA VAL A 64 5.14 0.34 1.67
C VAL A 64 4.81 1.58 0.87
N VAL A 65 5.16 2.74 1.39
CA VAL A 65 5.06 4.03 0.69
C VAL A 65 6.42 4.72 0.79
N SER A 66 7.06 5.07 -0.32
CA SER A 66 8.30 5.86 -0.31
C SER A 66 8.00 7.34 -0.06
N ASN A 67 9.03 8.12 0.30
CA ASN A 67 8.91 9.58 0.39
C ASN A 67 8.65 10.28 -0.95
N SER A 68 8.86 9.59 -2.08
CA SER A 68 8.51 10.05 -3.42
C SER A 68 7.08 9.70 -3.83
N GLY A 69 6.33 8.98 -2.98
CA GLY A 69 4.96 8.55 -3.24
C GLY A 69 4.84 7.22 -4.00
N GLU A 70 5.94 6.48 -4.19
CA GLU A 70 5.88 5.12 -4.75
C GLU A 70 5.23 4.17 -3.75
N VAL A 71 4.32 3.33 -4.22
CA VAL A 71 3.65 2.30 -3.40
C VAL A 71 4.21 0.93 -3.74
N GLY A 72 4.52 0.14 -2.71
CA GLY A 72 4.93 -1.25 -2.81
C GLY A 72 4.03 -2.15 -1.99
N ILE A 73 3.53 -3.23 -2.60
CA ILE A 73 2.67 -4.22 -1.93
C ILE A 73 3.24 -5.60 -2.23
N SER A 74 3.54 -6.36 -1.18
CA SER A 74 3.98 -7.74 -1.34
C SER A 74 3.56 -8.60 -0.17
N PHE A 75 3.29 -9.88 -0.43
CA PHE A 75 2.94 -10.85 0.58
C PHE A 75 3.33 -12.25 0.12
N THR A 76 3.68 -13.11 1.07
CA THR A 76 3.92 -14.55 0.83
C THR A 76 2.81 -15.43 1.36
N SER A 77 1.79 -14.86 1.98
CA SER A 77 0.55 -15.57 2.34
C SER A 77 -0.23 -15.93 1.08
N LYS A 78 -1.23 -16.82 1.19
CA LYS A 78 -2.10 -17.13 0.05
C LYS A 78 -2.83 -15.90 -0.49
N ARG A 79 -3.24 -15.01 0.41
CA ARG A 79 -4.00 -13.79 0.14
C ARG A 79 -3.61 -12.70 1.13
N MET A 80 -3.76 -11.45 0.70
CA MET A 80 -3.71 -10.28 1.57
C MET A 80 -4.64 -9.23 0.95
N ALA A 81 -5.73 -8.88 1.63
CA ALA A 81 -6.56 -7.78 1.18
C ALA A 81 -5.78 -6.47 1.34
N TRP A 82 -5.76 -5.66 0.29
CA TRP A 82 -5.11 -4.36 0.30
C TRP A 82 -5.87 -3.36 -0.57
N ALA A 83 -5.75 -2.09 -0.22
CA ALA A 83 -6.20 -0.98 -1.04
C ALA A 83 -5.34 0.25 -0.77
N TYR A 84 -5.20 1.12 -1.76
CA TYR A 84 -4.64 2.45 -1.59
C TYR A 84 -5.27 3.41 -2.59
N GLN A 85 -5.21 4.69 -2.28
CA GLN A 85 -5.72 5.75 -3.15
C GLN A 85 -4.56 6.66 -3.54
N LEU A 86 -4.46 6.97 -4.83
CA LEU A 86 -3.57 7.98 -5.37
C LEU A 86 -4.40 8.98 -6.16
N LYS A 87 -4.55 10.19 -5.62
CA LYS A 87 -5.47 11.21 -6.16
C LYS A 87 -6.89 10.64 -6.29
N ASP A 88 -7.48 10.70 -7.48
CA ASP A 88 -8.84 10.22 -7.74
C ASP A 88 -8.92 8.73 -8.09
N GLN A 89 -7.79 8.01 -8.10
CA GLN A 89 -7.75 6.60 -8.44
C GLN A 89 -7.57 5.73 -7.19
N VAL A 90 -8.48 4.78 -7.00
CA VAL A 90 -8.38 3.74 -5.96
C VAL A 90 -7.88 2.46 -6.59
N TYR A 91 -6.89 1.83 -5.95
CA TYR A 91 -6.31 0.55 -6.31
C TYR A 91 -6.60 -0.46 -5.20
N TYR A 92 -6.87 -1.71 -5.57
CA TYR A 92 -7.17 -2.77 -4.60
C TYR A 92 -6.89 -4.16 -5.16
N GLY A 93 -6.75 -5.13 -4.25
CA GLY A 93 -6.51 -6.53 -4.60
C GLY A 93 -6.59 -7.46 -3.38
N ILE A 94 -6.63 -8.76 -3.65
CA ILE A 94 -6.65 -9.83 -2.63
C ILE A 94 -5.68 -10.94 -3.02
N GLU A 95 -5.73 -11.37 -4.28
CA GLU A 95 -4.88 -12.44 -4.80
C GLU A 95 -3.48 -11.93 -5.20
N PRO A 96 -2.46 -12.80 -5.21
CA PRO A 96 -1.15 -12.45 -5.76
C PRO A 96 -1.26 -11.92 -7.19
N ASP A 97 -0.50 -10.88 -7.50
CA ASP A 97 -0.45 -10.22 -8.83
C ASP A 97 -1.78 -9.65 -9.35
N GLN A 98 -2.85 -9.71 -8.56
CA GLN A 98 -4.11 -9.06 -8.86
C GLN A 98 -4.01 -7.59 -8.48
N GLN A 99 -4.23 -6.71 -9.46
CA GLN A 99 -4.40 -5.28 -9.25
C GLN A 99 -5.60 -4.80 -10.05
N SER A 100 -6.63 -4.36 -9.33
CA SER A 100 -7.81 -3.71 -9.89
C SER A 100 -7.82 -2.24 -9.47
N SER A 101 -8.47 -1.39 -10.26
CA SER A 101 -8.57 0.03 -9.92
C SER A 101 -9.83 0.66 -10.48
N PHE A 102 -10.36 1.68 -9.81
CA PHE A 102 -11.46 2.50 -10.31
C PHE A 102 -11.24 3.98 -9.99
N ASN A 103 -11.84 4.84 -10.81
CA ASN A 103 -11.81 6.29 -10.62
C ASN A 103 -12.97 6.73 -9.72
N THR A 104 -12.66 7.50 -8.68
CA THR A 104 -13.62 7.97 -7.67
C THR A 104 -14.54 9.06 -8.21
N THR A 105 -14.08 9.96 -9.08
CA THR A 105 -14.93 10.97 -9.73
C THR A 105 -16.03 10.31 -10.56
N SER A 106 -15.67 9.29 -11.35
CA SER A 106 -16.63 8.51 -12.12
C SER A 106 -17.59 7.73 -11.22
N ALA A 107 -17.08 7.16 -10.11
CA ALA A 107 -17.91 6.43 -9.15
C ALA A 107 -18.92 7.34 -8.42
N LEU A 108 -18.51 8.55 -8.03
CA LEU A 108 -19.37 9.54 -7.39
C LEU A 108 -20.44 10.06 -8.36
N ALA A 109 -20.09 10.27 -9.64
CA ALA A 109 -21.04 10.65 -10.67
C ALA A 109 -22.11 9.56 -10.90
N ASN A 110 -21.69 8.29 -10.93
CA ASN A 110 -22.60 7.15 -11.04
C ASN A 110 -23.51 7.03 -9.81
N TYR A 111 -22.96 7.15 -8.60
CA TYR A 111 -23.74 7.12 -7.36
C TYR A 111 -24.76 8.27 -7.29
N ALA A 112 -24.37 9.50 -7.63
CA ALA A 112 -25.30 10.63 -7.66
C ALA A 112 -26.44 10.41 -8.67
N THR A 113 -26.12 9.78 -9.80
CA THR A 113 -27.12 9.42 -10.83
C THR A 113 -28.08 8.34 -10.33
N GLU A 114 -27.57 7.26 -9.71
CA GLU A 114 -28.37 6.16 -9.16
C GLU A 114 -29.23 6.60 -7.96
N ALA A 115 -28.72 7.50 -7.12
CA ALA A 115 -29.42 8.08 -5.99
C ALA A 115 -30.47 9.15 -6.38
N GLY A 116 -30.65 9.43 -7.67
CA GLY A 116 -31.59 10.46 -8.16
C GLY A 116 -31.18 11.90 -7.82
N LEU A 117 -29.94 12.11 -7.36
CA LEU A 117 -29.37 13.42 -7.04
C LEU A 117 -28.89 14.09 -8.34
N LYS A 118 -29.81 14.66 -9.13
CA LYS A 118 -29.43 15.44 -10.31
C LYS A 118 -28.62 16.69 -9.91
N SER A 119 -27.37 16.72 -10.37
CA SER A 119 -26.56 17.90 -10.69
C SER A 119 -26.49 19.03 -9.64
N LYS A 120 -25.85 18.78 -8.49
CA LYS A 120 -25.36 19.87 -7.63
C LYS A 120 -24.05 19.55 -6.91
N ILE A 121 -23.20 18.73 -7.54
CA ILE A 121 -21.86 18.38 -7.02
C ILE A 121 -20.85 18.51 -8.17
N LEU A 122 -20.76 19.70 -8.76
CA LEU A 122 -19.53 20.17 -9.38
C LEU A 122 -19.05 21.29 -8.45
N TRP A 123 -18.12 20.97 -7.56
CA TRP A 123 -17.35 21.98 -6.87
C TRP A 123 -16.42 22.59 -7.92
N GLU A 124 -16.67 23.83 -8.32
CA GLU A 124 -15.71 24.59 -9.12
C GLU A 124 -14.63 25.13 -8.16
N PRO A 125 -13.34 24.92 -8.44
CA PRO A 125 -12.28 25.55 -7.66
C PRO A 125 -12.43 27.06 -7.83
N THR A 126 -12.67 27.78 -6.74
CA THR A 126 -12.50 29.23 -6.74
C THR A 126 -11.06 29.52 -7.09
N SER A 127 -10.82 30.03 -8.30
CA SER A 127 -9.56 30.67 -8.69
C SER A 127 -9.35 31.86 -7.76
N GLY A 128 -8.55 31.66 -6.72
CA GLY A 128 -8.13 32.72 -5.81
C GLY A 128 -6.98 33.50 -6.43
N GLU A 129 -7.26 34.74 -6.81
CA GLU A 129 -6.34 35.87 -6.62
C GLU A 129 -6.17 36.17 -5.11
#